data_AF-A0A7K5L7J6-F1
#
_entry.id   AF-A0A7K5L7J6-F1
#
_cell.length_a   1.000
_cell.length_b   1.000
_cell.length_c   1.000
_cell.angle_alpha   90.00
_cell.angle_beta   90.00
_cell.angle_gamma   90.00
#
_symmetry.space_group_name_H-M   'P 1'
#
loop_
_entity.id
_entity.type
_entity.pdbx_description
1 polymer ?
#
loop_
_entity_poly.entity_id
_entity_poly.type
_entity_poly.pdbx_seq_one_letter_code
_entity_poly.pdbx_strand_id
1 'polypeptide(L)'
;GQEFWVDLNLMKLYESAEFDQMRRLSTASCPSSSSSCYTVWKYFCRDHFGWREYSEAVVRLIEEASCRGLREVRFVTWHNQYILNIKDGFQQNSCFRREIKRRPLLRSCVLLMPFLQTLGGSSVVPSPCSDPASAHNLSPAAVTSPSFYPETWIAMDPAQDFIQVPVLKEDKSYRTIYNLFHKTVPETKYKILKILRVQNQFLWEKYKRKKEYMSKKMSGLDRIMNERHLFHGTSQDVVDGICKHNFDPRVCGKHATMFGQGSYFARKASYSHNFSKRSPRGIHFMFLAKVLTGRYTVGNHTMRRPPPVEPGSITSDLYDSCVDNYFEPQIFVIFNDDQSYPYFIIQYEEVSSTVSI
;
A
#
# COMPACT_ATOMS: atom_id res chain seq x y z
N GLY A 1 9.68 -9.06 -36.62
CA GLY A 1 9.80 -8.94 -35.16
C GLY A 1 11.19 -9.37 -34.78
N GLN A 2 11.76 -8.79 -33.73
CA GLN A 2 13.07 -9.21 -33.23
C GLN A 2 12.89 -10.55 -32.50
N GLU A 3 13.74 -11.53 -32.81
CA GLU A 3 13.70 -12.87 -32.23
C GLU A 3 14.73 -12.96 -31.10
N PHE A 4 14.37 -13.67 -30.03
CA PHE A 4 15.25 -13.87 -28.87
C PHE A 4 15.30 -15.36 -28.52
N TRP A 5 16.50 -15.84 -28.19
CA TRP A 5 16.71 -17.20 -27.71
C TRP A 5 16.55 -17.28 -26.20
N VAL A 6 15.78 -18.27 -25.75
CA VAL A 6 15.36 -18.40 -24.36
C VAL A 6 15.57 -19.83 -23.86
N ASP A 7 16.22 -19.97 -22.71
CA ASP A 7 16.18 -21.21 -21.92
C ASP A 7 15.20 -21.05 -20.75
N LEU A 8 14.06 -21.74 -20.85
CA LEU A 8 12.99 -21.71 -19.85
C LEU A 8 13.28 -22.56 -18.62
N ASN A 9 14.26 -23.46 -18.66
CA ASN A 9 14.69 -24.26 -17.50
C ASN A 9 15.67 -23.47 -16.64
N LEU A 10 16.61 -22.79 -17.28
CA LEU A 10 17.61 -21.96 -16.61
C LEU A 10 17.15 -20.51 -16.41
N MET A 11 16.00 -20.14 -16.97
CA MET A 11 15.47 -18.76 -16.97
C MET A 11 16.48 -17.75 -17.55
N LYS A 12 17.20 -18.14 -18.61
CA LYS A 12 18.23 -17.33 -19.28
C LYS A 12 17.77 -16.85 -20.65
N LEU A 13 18.09 -15.58 -20.92
CA LEU A 13 17.93 -14.96 -22.23
C LEU A 13 19.30 -14.90 -22.89
N TYR A 14 19.39 -15.31 -24.15
CA TYR A 14 20.62 -15.22 -24.95
C TYR A 14 20.50 -14.11 -25.98
N GLU A 15 21.63 -13.47 -26.29
CA GLU A 15 21.77 -12.55 -27.42
C GLU A 15 20.85 -11.31 -27.38
N SER A 16 20.55 -10.78 -26.20
CA SER A 16 19.86 -9.49 -26.05
C SER A 16 20.73 -8.47 -25.33
N ALA A 17 20.94 -7.32 -25.96
CA ALA A 17 21.51 -6.14 -25.30
C ALA A 17 20.46 -5.33 -24.53
N GLU A 18 19.16 -5.58 -24.80
CA GLU A 18 18.04 -4.81 -24.26
C GLU A 18 17.44 -5.43 -22.99
N PHE A 19 17.61 -6.74 -22.82
CA PHE A 19 16.97 -7.50 -21.75
C PHE A 19 17.98 -8.45 -21.12
N ASP A 20 18.13 -8.39 -19.80
CA ASP A 20 19.14 -9.14 -19.03
C ASP A 20 18.51 -10.16 -18.06
N GLN A 21 17.18 -10.15 -17.92
CA GLN A 21 16.46 -10.98 -16.95
C GLN A 21 15.20 -11.58 -17.56
N MET A 22 14.95 -12.84 -17.23
CA MET A 22 13.67 -13.49 -17.52
C MET A 22 12.95 -13.86 -16.21
N ARG A 23 11.63 -13.61 -16.18
CA ARG A 23 10.76 -14.08 -15.10
C ARG A 23 9.63 -14.92 -15.68
N ARG A 24 9.40 -16.09 -15.08
CA ARG A 24 8.21 -16.90 -15.35
C ARG A 24 7.05 -16.27 -14.59
N LEU A 25 6.13 -15.65 -15.32
CA LEU A 25 5.07 -14.82 -14.73
C LEU A 25 3.95 -15.65 -14.07
N SER A 26 3.80 -16.92 -14.42
CA SER A 26 2.74 -17.81 -13.88
C SER A 26 2.74 -19.22 -14.49
N THR A 27 2.19 -20.19 -13.77
CA THR A 27 1.76 -21.49 -14.33
C THR A 27 0.30 -21.41 -14.80
N ALA A 28 -0.04 -22.19 -15.84
CA ALA A 28 -1.40 -22.28 -16.38
C ALA A 28 -2.43 -22.60 -15.27
N SER A 29 -3.62 -22.03 -15.38
CA SER A 29 -4.73 -22.21 -14.44
C SER A 29 -5.07 -23.69 -14.26
N CYS A 30 -5.01 -24.19 -13.02
CA CYS A 30 -5.51 -25.52 -12.67
C CYS A 30 -6.79 -25.36 -11.82
N PRO A 31 -7.93 -25.97 -12.18
CA PRO A 31 -9.18 -25.81 -11.44
C PRO A 31 -9.17 -26.33 -9.99
N SER A 32 -8.18 -27.14 -9.61
CA SER A 32 -8.17 -27.92 -8.37
C SER A 32 -7.17 -27.45 -7.30
N SER A 33 -6.50 -26.31 -7.48
CA SER A 33 -5.46 -25.85 -6.56
C SER A 33 -5.51 -24.34 -6.34
N SER A 34 -5.29 -23.90 -5.10
CA SER A 34 -5.24 -22.50 -4.67
C SER A 34 -3.81 -21.95 -4.57
N SER A 35 -2.94 -22.35 -5.51
CA SER A 35 -1.56 -21.84 -5.55
C SER A 35 -1.52 -20.34 -5.85
N SER A 36 -0.68 -19.64 -5.08
CA SER A 36 -0.36 -18.23 -5.28
C SER A 36 0.35 -17.95 -6.62
N CYS A 37 0.74 -18.96 -7.39
CA CYS A 37 1.50 -18.83 -8.65
C CYS A 37 0.64 -18.91 -9.93
N TYR A 38 -0.68 -19.04 -9.82
CA TYR A 38 -1.55 -19.13 -10.99
C TYR A 38 -1.71 -17.80 -11.73
N THR A 39 -1.77 -17.87 -13.07
CA THR A 39 -2.12 -16.72 -13.91
C THR A 39 -3.52 -16.28 -13.55
N VAL A 40 -3.65 -15.05 -13.07
CA VAL A 40 -4.96 -14.40 -12.99
C VAL A 40 -5.10 -13.60 -14.26
N TRP A 41 -6.05 -13.96 -15.12
CA TRP A 41 -6.32 -13.23 -16.35
C TRP A 41 -7.21 -12.02 -16.09
N LYS A 42 -6.85 -10.90 -16.71
CA LYS A 42 -7.66 -9.68 -16.79
C LYS A 42 -8.11 -9.49 -18.23
N TYR A 43 -9.36 -9.08 -18.40
CA TYR A 43 -9.95 -8.83 -19.71
C TYR A 43 -10.32 -7.36 -19.81
N PHE A 44 -10.05 -6.79 -20.97
CA PHE A 44 -10.28 -5.39 -21.26
C PHE A 44 -11.04 -5.25 -22.56
N CYS A 45 -11.98 -4.31 -22.63
CA CYS A 45 -12.60 -3.88 -23.87
C CYS A 45 -12.11 -2.50 -24.28
N ARG A 46 -11.97 -2.28 -25.58
CA ARG A 46 -11.61 -0.98 -26.14
C ARG A 46 -12.80 -0.03 -26.05
N ASP A 47 -12.60 1.16 -25.52
CA ASP A 47 -13.53 2.29 -25.61
C ASP A 47 -12.87 3.52 -26.22
N HIS A 48 -13.63 4.63 -26.34
CA HIS A 48 -13.14 5.88 -26.94
C HIS A 48 -11.97 6.50 -26.18
N PHE A 49 -11.79 6.18 -24.90
CA PHE A 49 -10.78 6.75 -24.01
C PHE A 49 -9.65 5.76 -23.69
N GLY A 50 -9.70 4.52 -24.19
CA GLY A 50 -8.65 3.53 -24.04
C GLY A 50 -9.16 2.12 -23.75
N TRP A 51 -8.49 1.41 -22.84
CA TRP A 51 -8.86 0.06 -22.43
C TRP A 51 -9.60 0.09 -21.10
N ARG A 52 -10.81 -0.46 -21.06
CA ARG A 52 -11.63 -0.59 -19.86
C ARG A 52 -11.64 -2.03 -19.39
N GLU A 53 -11.33 -2.26 -18.11
CA GLU A 53 -11.38 -3.60 -17.51
C GLU A 53 -12.82 -4.09 -17.35
N TYR A 54 -13.08 -5.36 -17.63
CA TYR A 54 -14.36 -6.01 -17.33
C TYR A 54 -14.53 -6.25 -15.82
N SER A 55 -15.78 -6.25 -15.36
CA SER A 55 -16.10 -6.62 -13.97
C SER A 55 -15.77 -8.09 -13.70
N GLU A 56 -15.50 -8.43 -12.45
CA GLU A 56 -15.19 -9.80 -12.03
C GLU A 56 -16.29 -10.80 -12.39
N ALA A 57 -17.56 -10.37 -12.39
CA ALA A 57 -18.68 -11.20 -12.82
C ALA A 57 -18.59 -11.58 -14.31
N VAL A 58 -18.26 -10.61 -15.18
CA VAL A 58 -18.09 -10.85 -16.61
C VAL A 58 -16.85 -11.69 -16.88
N VAL A 59 -15.75 -11.42 -16.17
CA VAL A 59 -14.53 -12.23 -16.28
C VAL A 59 -14.79 -13.70 -15.92
N ARG A 60 -15.56 -13.98 -14.86
CA ARG A 60 -15.95 -15.34 -14.50
C ARG A 60 -16.73 -16.05 -15.61
N LEU A 61 -17.67 -15.37 -16.26
CA LEU A 61 -18.41 -15.92 -17.40
C LEU A 61 -17.49 -16.25 -18.58
N ILE A 62 -16.53 -15.37 -18.89
CA ILE A 62 -15.54 -15.58 -19.96
C ILE A 62 -14.67 -16.81 -19.68
N GLU A 63 -14.16 -16.93 -18.46
CA GLU A 63 -13.31 -18.06 -18.05
C GLU A 63 -14.09 -19.38 -18.04
N GLU A 64 -15.31 -19.40 -17.50
CA GLU A 64 -16.17 -20.60 -17.50
C GLU A 64 -16.49 -21.07 -18.93
N ALA A 65 -16.82 -20.13 -19.82
CA ALA A 65 -17.10 -20.42 -21.21
C ALA A 65 -15.86 -20.91 -21.97
N SER A 66 -14.70 -20.31 -21.70
CA SER A 66 -13.41 -20.74 -22.26
C SER A 66 -13.06 -22.17 -21.82
N CYS A 67 -13.25 -22.49 -20.54
CA CYS A 67 -13.07 -23.85 -20.01
C CYS A 67 -13.99 -24.88 -20.66
N ARG A 68 -15.19 -24.46 -21.10
CA ARG A 68 -16.15 -25.30 -21.84
C ARG A 68 -15.94 -25.31 -23.35
N GLY A 69 -14.93 -24.58 -23.87
CA GLY A 69 -14.68 -24.48 -25.30
C GLY A 69 -15.73 -23.66 -26.08
N LEU A 70 -16.53 -22.84 -25.39
CA LEU A 70 -17.51 -21.97 -26.02
C LEU A 70 -16.82 -20.83 -26.76
N ARG A 71 -17.33 -20.50 -27.95
CA ARG A 71 -16.82 -19.39 -28.75
C ARG A 71 -17.34 -18.04 -28.31
N GLU A 72 -18.54 -18.02 -27.73
CA GLU A 72 -19.26 -16.80 -27.40
C GLU A 72 -19.84 -16.83 -25.98
N VAL A 73 -19.86 -15.66 -25.35
CA VAL A 73 -20.52 -15.41 -24.06
C VAL A 73 -21.48 -14.26 -24.22
N ARG A 74 -22.68 -14.41 -23.66
CA ARG A 74 -23.69 -13.36 -23.63
C ARG A 74 -23.80 -12.83 -22.21
N PHE A 75 -23.79 -11.52 -22.07
CA PHE A 75 -23.95 -10.88 -20.76
C PHE A 75 -24.64 -9.53 -20.91
N VAL A 76 -25.24 -9.04 -19.82
CA VAL A 76 -25.95 -7.76 -19.79
C VAL A 76 -25.22 -6.83 -18.83
N THR A 77 -24.94 -5.61 -19.29
CA THR A 77 -24.44 -4.52 -18.42
C THR A 77 -25.16 -3.24 -18.77
N TRP A 78 -25.61 -2.50 -17.75
CA TRP A 78 -26.28 -1.19 -17.93
C TRP A 78 -27.39 -1.23 -19.00
N HIS A 79 -28.26 -2.24 -18.94
CA HIS A 79 -29.39 -2.46 -19.86
C HIS A 79 -29.04 -2.78 -21.32
N ASN A 80 -27.76 -2.99 -21.63
CA ASN A 80 -27.31 -3.41 -22.95
C ASN A 80 -26.91 -4.88 -22.93
N GLN A 81 -27.41 -5.64 -23.90
CA GLN A 81 -27.01 -7.02 -24.13
C GLN A 81 -25.81 -7.06 -25.06
N TYR A 82 -24.77 -7.78 -24.63
CA TYR A 82 -23.54 -7.94 -25.39
C TYR A 82 -23.30 -9.39 -25.73
N ILE A 83 -22.74 -9.61 -26.92
CA ILE A 83 -22.15 -10.88 -27.35
C ILE A 83 -20.64 -10.68 -27.38
N LEU A 84 -19.93 -11.54 -26.65
CA LEU A 84 -18.49 -11.55 -26.56
C LEU A 84 -17.96 -12.78 -27.27
N ASN A 85 -17.34 -12.59 -28.42
CA ASN A 85 -16.64 -13.67 -29.10
C ASN A 85 -15.21 -13.76 -28.53
N ILE A 86 -14.98 -14.81 -27.74
CA ILE A 86 -13.73 -15.02 -27.01
C ILE A 86 -12.60 -15.36 -27.99
N LYS A 87 -12.92 -16.13 -29.04
CA LYS A 87 -11.94 -16.64 -30.00
C LYS A 87 -11.40 -15.52 -30.90
N ASP A 88 -12.31 -14.71 -31.40
CA ASP A 88 -12.01 -13.65 -32.37
C ASP A 88 -11.72 -12.30 -31.68
N GLY A 89 -11.80 -12.24 -30.35
CA GLY A 89 -11.34 -11.12 -29.54
C GLY A 89 -12.19 -9.86 -29.68
N PHE A 90 -13.52 -9.98 -29.74
CA PHE A 90 -14.40 -8.81 -29.85
C PHE A 90 -15.68 -8.91 -29.02
N GLN A 91 -16.16 -7.76 -28.58
CA GLN A 91 -17.49 -7.55 -28.01
C GLN A 91 -18.35 -6.84 -29.04
N GLN A 92 -19.61 -7.23 -29.17
CA GLN A 92 -20.58 -6.50 -29.98
C GLN A 92 -21.95 -6.38 -29.28
N ASN A 93 -22.67 -5.34 -29.64
CA ASN A 93 -24.12 -5.23 -29.45
C ASN A 93 -24.76 -4.83 -30.79
N SER A 94 -26.05 -4.48 -30.78
CA SER A 94 -26.77 -4.06 -31.98
C SER A 94 -26.18 -2.84 -32.69
N CYS A 95 -25.35 -2.03 -32.01
CA CYS A 95 -24.90 -0.73 -32.52
C CYS A 95 -23.40 -0.68 -32.85
N PHE A 96 -22.56 -1.45 -32.17
CA PHE A 96 -21.11 -1.36 -32.34
C PHE A 96 -20.38 -2.66 -32.02
N ARG A 97 -19.15 -2.76 -32.53
CA ARG A 97 -18.17 -3.80 -32.22
C ARG A 97 -16.89 -3.17 -31.65
N ARG A 98 -16.31 -3.80 -30.63
CA ARG A 98 -15.12 -3.34 -29.91
C ARG A 98 -14.13 -4.48 -29.73
N GLU A 99 -12.84 -4.16 -29.81
CA GLU A 99 -11.75 -5.12 -29.55
C GLU A 99 -11.70 -5.49 -28.06
N ILE A 100 -11.32 -6.73 -27.78
CA ILE A 100 -11.04 -7.24 -26.44
C ILE A 100 -9.60 -7.69 -26.36
N LYS A 101 -8.94 -7.40 -25.23
CA LYS A 101 -7.62 -7.95 -24.91
C LYS A 101 -7.66 -8.71 -23.60
N ARG A 102 -7.08 -9.91 -23.62
CA ARG A 102 -6.74 -10.70 -22.43
C ARG A 102 -5.29 -10.41 -22.06
N ARG A 103 -5.04 -10.07 -20.79
CA ARG A 103 -3.68 -9.83 -20.27
C ARG A 103 -3.51 -10.51 -18.91
N PRO A 104 -2.32 -11.05 -18.59
CA PRO A 104 -2.06 -11.53 -17.24
C PRO A 104 -2.06 -10.35 -16.27
N LEU A 105 -2.60 -10.56 -15.07
CA LEU A 105 -2.48 -9.62 -13.97
C LEU A 105 -0.99 -9.44 -13.64
N LEU A 106 -0.52 -8.19 -13.67
CA LEU A 106 0.83 -7.87 -13.21
C LEU A 106 0.97 -8.27 -11.74
N ARG A 107 1.97 -9.11 -11.46
CA ARG A 107 2.43 -9.41 -10.10
C ARG A 107 3.88 -8.96 -9.98
N SER A 108 4.14 -7.97 -9.14
CA SER A 108 5.50 -7.51 -8.88
C SER A 108 6.37 -8.58 -8.24
N CYS A 109 7.68 -8.42 -8.36
CA CYS A 109 8.66 -9.26 -7.68
C CYS A 109 8.48 -9.27 -6.17
N VAL A 110 8.07 -8.14 -5.59
CA VAL A 110 7.86 -7.97 -4.15
C VAL A 110 6.73 -8.87 -3.67
N LEU A 111 5.62 -8.93 -4.42
CA LEU A 111 4.50 -9.81 -4.10
C LEU A 111 4.84 -11.29 -4.32
N LEU A 112 5.63 -11.59 -5.34
CA LEU A 112 6.03 -12.95 -5.68
C LEU A 112 7.15 -13.48 -4.78
N MET A 113 7.89 -12.62 -4.09
CA MET A 113 9.11 -12.96 -3.37
C MET A 113 9.01 -14.18 -2.42
N PRO A 114 7.93 -14.37 -1.64
CA PRO A 114 7.76 -15.57 -0.82
C PRO A 114 7.69 -16.89 -1.60
N PHE A 115 7.42 -16.81 -2.90
CA PHE A 115 7.25 -17.95 -3.80
C PHE A 115 8.41 -18.07 -4.82
N LEU A 116 9.32 -17.10 -4.86
CA LEU A 116 10.49 -17.14 -5.72
C LEU A 116 11.57 -18.00 -5.05
N GLN A 117 11.94 -19.10 -5.70
CA GLN A 117 13.16 -19.83 -5.36
C GLN A 117 14.28 -19.29 -6.24
N THR A 118 15.33 -18.73 -5.62
CA THR A 118 16.57 -18.41 -6.33
C THR A 118 17.35 -19.69 -6.54
N LEU A 119 17.52 -20.12 -7.79
CA LEU A 119 18.44 -21.20 -8.15
C LEU A 119 19.87 -20.67 -8.01
N GLY A 120 20.39 -20.72 -6.77
CA GLY A 120 21.75 -20.32 -6.44
C GLY A 120 21.92 -19.96 -4.96
N GLY A 121 22.41 -20.92 -4.16
CA GLY A 121 23.00 -20.67 -2.84
C GLY A 121 22.08 -20.84 -1.63
N SER A 122 22.18 -22.02 -0.99
CA SER A 122 21.69 -22.41 0.35
C SER A 122 20.65 -21.51 1.03
N SER A 123 19.39 -21.95 1.03
CA SER A 123 18.49 -21.66 2.13
C SER A 123 17.96 -22.99 2.66
N VAL A 124 18.37 -23.33 3.89
CA VAL A 124 17.82 -24.46 4.65
C VAL A 124 16.33 -24.18 4.83
N VAL A 125 15.51 -24.96 4.15
CA VAL A 125 14.07 -25.02 4.42
C VAL A 125 13.90 -25.68 5.78
N PRO A 126 13.24 -25.08 6.79
CA PRO A 126 12.78 -25.84 7.94
C PRO A 126 11.60 -26.70 7.46
N SER A 127 11.80 -28.02 7.43
CA SER A 127 10.72 -28.99 7.27
C SER A 127 9.69 -28.85 8.40
N PRO A 128 8.41 -29.14 8.14
CA PRO A 128 7.39 -29.18 9.19
C PRO A 128 7.58 -30.47 9.99
N CYS A 129 8.22 -30.39 11.16
CA CYS A 129 8.34 -31.53 12.07
C CYS A 129 7.31 -31.41 13.20
N SER A 130 6.45 -32.41 13.22
CA SER A 130 5.59 -32.88 14.30
C SER A 130 6.32 -33.05 15.63
N ASP A 131 5.62 -32.72 16.73
CA ASP A 131 6.01 -33.00 18.11
C ASP A 131 6.43 -34.47 18.31
N PRO A 132 7.35 -34.75 19.24
CA PRO A 132 6.84 -35.29 20.51
C PRO A 132 7.52 -34.70 21.77
N ALA A 133 6.77 -34.82 22.86
CA ALA A 133 7.14 -34.45 24.21
C ALA A 133 8.43 -35.13 24.71
N SER A 134 9.34 -34.35 25.28
CA SER A 134 10.02 -34.72 26.52
C SER A 134 10.55 -33.47 27.23
N ALA A 135 10.25 -33.40 28.51
CA ALA A 135 10.54 -32.30 29.40
C ALA A 135 12.02 -32.27 29.79
N HIS A 136 12.65 -31.10 29.71
CA HIS A 136 13.63 -30.70 30.72
C HIS A 136 13.50 -29.20 31.00
N ASN A 137 13.05 -28.93 32.22
CA ASN A 137 12.90 -27.65 32.85
C ASN A 137 14.26 -26.96 33.04
N LEU A 138 14.40 -25.75 32.50
CA LEU A 138 15.16 -24.67 33.14
C LEU A 138 14.41 -23.35 32.92
N SER A 139 13.93 -22.77 34.01
CA SER A 139 13.47 -21.39 34.18
C SER A 139 13.66 -21.05 35.66
N PRO A 140 13.72 -19.77 36.10
CA PRO A 140 13.33 -18.54 35.40
C PRO A 140 14.32 -17.35 35.61
N ALA A 141 13.96 -16.18 35.07
CA ALA A 141 14.47 -14.84 35.38
C ALA A 141 15.64 -14.27 34.53
N ALA A 142 15.32 -13.82 33.32
CA ALA A 142 15.84 -12.55 32.84
C ALA A 142 14.63 -11.68 32.49
N VAL A 143 14.41 -10.66 33.32
CA VAL A 143 13.44 -9.59 33.09
C VAL A 143 13.80 -8.96 31.74
N THR A 144 13.06 -9.30 30.68
CA THR A 144 13.13 -8.53 29.43
C THR A 144 12.45 -7.21 29.72
N SER A 145 13.27 -6.19 30.02
CA SER A 145 12.83 -4.81 29.96
C SER A 145 12.14 -4.60 28.60
N PRO A 146 10.90 -4.06 28.54
CA PRO A 146 10.27 -3.78 27.27
C PRO A 146 11.21 -2.87 26.46
N SER A 147 11.60 -3.30 25.26
CA SER A 147 12.42 -2.47 24.39
C SER A 147 11.66 -1.17 24.14
N PHE A 148 12.29 -0.06 24.50
CA PHE A 148 11.64 1.26 24.45
C PHE A 148 11.44 1.75 23.01
N TYR A 149 12.26 1.22 22.09
CA TYR A 149 12.23 1.46 20.65
C TYR A 149 11.87 0.18 19.89
N PRO A 150 11.33 0.28 18.65
CA PRO A 150 11.06 -0.89 17.83
C PRO A 150 12.31 -1.73 17.58
N GLU A 151 12.19 -3.05 17.64
CA GLU A 151 13.29 -4.01 17.41
C GLU A 151 13.94 -3.87 16.04
N THR A 152 13.22 -3.32 15.06
CA THR A 152 13.74 -3.08 13.72
C THR A 152 14.69 -1.89 13.64
N TRP A 153 14.79 -1.07 14.70
CA TRP A 153 15.68 0.10 14.70
C TRP A 153 17.14 -0.30 14.85
N ILE A 154 18.00 0.36 14.07
CA ILE A 154 19.45 0.23 14.20
C ILE A 154 20.00 1.28 15.18
N ALA A 155 21.20 1.04 15.68
CA ALA A 155 21.93 2.04 16.46
C ALA A 155 22.11 3.34 15.67
N MET A 156 21.95 4.47 16.35
CA MET A 156 22.07 5.81 15.80
C MET A 156 23.13 6.57 16.58
N ASP A 157 23.92 7.40 15.89
CA ASP A 157 24.85 8.31 16.55
C ASP A 157 24.05 9.30 17.44
N PRO A 158 24.37 9.42 18.74
CA PRO A 158 23.70 10.36 19.64
C PRO A 158 23.73 11.83 19.18
N ALA A 159 24.66 12.22 18.30
CA ALA A 159 24.72 13.56 17.74
C ALA A 159 23.66 13.83 16.64
N GLN A 160 23.03 12.79 16.09
CA GLN A 160 22.02 12.91 15.04
C GLN A 160 20.61 13.01 15.63
N ASP A 161 19.84 14.00 15.19
CA ASP A 161 18.42 14.13 15.59
C ASP A 161 17.55 12.99 15.01
N PHE A 162 17.89 12.55 13.80
CA PHE A 162 17.19 11.47 13.11
C PHE A 162 18.09 10.82 12.05
N ILE A 163 17.73 9.59 11.66
CA ILE A 163 18.28 8.91 10.49
C ILE A 163 17.17 8.32 9.61
N GLN A 164 17.45 8.16 8.32
CA GLN A 164 16.59 7.48 7.35
C GLN A 164 17.25 6.18 6.93
N VAL A 165 16.66 5.04 7.32
CA VAL A 165 17.26 3.72 7.12
C VAL A 165 16.53 2.99 5.98
N PRO A 166 17.21 2.59 4.89
CA PRO A 166 16.59 1.81 3.84
C PRO A 166 15.97 0.52 4.37
N VAL A 167 14.70 0.30 4.02
CA VAL A 167 14.01 -0.96 4.30
C VAL A 167 14.31 -1.92 3.15
N LEU A 168 14.88 -3.07 3.48
CA LEU A 168 15.21 -4.11 2.51
C LEU A 168 13.93 -4.79 1.99
N LYS A 169 13.93 -5.27 0.74
CA LYS A 169 12.74 -5.89 0.12
C LYS A 169 12.34 -7.18 0.83
N GLU A 170 13.31 -7.80 1.49
CA GLU A 170 13.23 -9.04 2.27
C GLU A 170 12.52 -8.82 3.60
N ASP A 171 12.47 -7.59 4.09
CA ASP A 171 11.76 -7.25 5.30
C ASP A 171 10.23 -7.37 5.09
N LYS A 172 9.56 -8.03 6.04
CA LYS A 172 8.09 -8.08 6.12
C LYS A 172 7.48 -6.68 6.08
N SER A 173 8.15 -5.69 6.68
CA SER A 173 7.71 -4.30 6.70
C SER A 173 7.64 -3.69 5.29
N TYR A 174 8.63 -3.96 4.42
CA TYR A 174 8.62 -3.52 3.03
C TYR A 174 7.38 -4.02 2.30
N ARG A 175 7.09 -5.32 2.38
CA ARG A 175 5.92 -5.93 1.73
C ARG A 175 4.60 -5.35 2.25
N THR A 176 4.49 -5.12 3.55
CA THR A 176 3.30 -4.49 4.13
C THR A 176 3.10 -3.07 3.59
N ILE A 177 4.14 -2.26 3.56
CA ILE A 177 4.08 -0.87 3.07
C ILE A 177 3.79 -0.84 1.56
N TYR A 178 4.43 -1.73 0.80
CA TYR A 178 4.19 -1.94 -0.63
C TYR A 178 2.70 -2.22 -0.89
N ASN A 179 2.12 -3.15 -0.15
CA ASN A 179 0.70 -3.51 -0.25
C ASN A 179 -0.22 -2.35 0.14
N LEU A 180 0.07 -1.64 1.22
CA LEU A 180 -0.72 -0.49 1.67
C LEU A 180 -0.74 0.62 0.60
N PHE A 181 0.40 0.91 -0.01
CA PHE A 181 0.53 1.92 -1.06
C PHE A 181 -0.22 1.47 -2.35
N HIS A 182 0.10 0.28 -2.84
CA HIS A 182 -0.44 -0.23 -4.10
C HIS A 182 -1.89 -0.68 -4.04
N LYS A 183 -2.49 -0.76 -2.84
CA LYS A 183 -3.94 -0.91 -2.67
C LYS A 183 -4.73 0.18 -3.39
N THR A 184 -4.16 1.37 -3.56
CA THR A 184 -4.85 2.50 -4.22
C THR A 184 -4.03 3.21 -5.28
N VAL A 185 -2.71 3.01 -5.33
CA VAL A 185 -1.84 3.55 -6.38
C VAL A 185 -1.44 2.41 -7.32
N PRO A 186 -1.86 2.39 -8.60
CA PRO A 186 -1.60 1.24 -9.48
C PRO A 186 -0.11 0.99 -9.74
N GLU A 187 0.33 -0.27 -9.60
CA GLU A 187 1.70 -0.73 -9.93
C GLU A 187 2.07 -0.50 -11.40
N THR A 188 1.07 -0.43 -12.28
CA THR A 188 1.25 -0.15 -13.70
C THR A 188 1.51 1.32 -14.01
N LYS A 189 1.21 2.22 -13.07
CA LYS A 189 1.38 3.67 -13.23
C LYS A 189 2.55 4.19 -12.42
N TYR A 190 2.78 3.65 -11.23
CA TYR A 190 3.84 4.09 -10.34
C TYR A 190 4.61 2.91 -9.79
N LYS A 191 5.94 3.03 -9.73
CA LYS A 191 6.82 2.05 -9.09
C LYS A 191 7.50 2.65 -7.87
N ILE A 192 7.55 1.88 -6.77
CA ILE A 192 8.31 2.26 -5.59
C ILE A 192 9.80 2.07 -5.86
N LEU A 193 10.58 3.12 -5.63
CA LEU A 193 12.03 3.14 -5.74
C LEU A 193 12.69 2.73 -4.42
N LYS A 194 12.27 3.37 -3.33
CA LYS A 194 12.83 3.17 -1.98
C LYS A 194 11.75 3.32 -0.93
N ILE A 195 11.88 2.54 0.14
CA ILE A 195 11.18 2.75 1.39
C ILE A 195 12.25 3.02 2.45
N LEU A 196 12.16 4.16 3.13
CA LEU A 196 13.09 4.55 4.19
C LEU A 196 12.34 4.59 5.51
N ARG A 197 12.81 3.87 6.52
CA ARG A 197 12.31 3.96 7.90
C ARG A 197 12.93 5.19 8.55
N VAL A 198 12.08 6.05 9.12
CA VAL A 198 12.56 7.19 9.92
C VAL A 198 12.81 6.70 11.34
N GLN A 199 13.99 7.00 11.87
CA GLN A 199 14.33 6.78 13.26
C GLN A 199 14.64 8.13 13.89
N ASN A 200 13.72 8.65 14.70
CA ASN A 200 13.89 9.85 15.51
C ASN A 200 13.42 9.51 16.93
N GLN A 201 14.37 9.39 17.85
CA GLN A 201 14.10 8.93 19.22
C GLN A 201 13.18 9.91 19.96
N PHE A 202 13.47 11.22 19.90
CA PHE A 202 12.68 12.25 20.57
C PHE A 202 11.22 12.26 20.10
N LEU A 203 10.99 12.22 18.79
CA LEU A 203 9.63 12.20 18.25
C LEU A 203 8.90 10.90 18.58
N TRP A 204 9.60 9.77 18.58
CA TRP A 204 9.04 8.48 18.95
C TRP A 204 8.60 8.46 20.42
N GLU A 205 9.41 8.99 21.33
CA GLU A 205 9.08 9.12 22.74
C GLU A 205 7.84 9.97 22.97
N LYS A 206 7.78 11.14 22.33
CA LYS A 206 6.64 12.06 22.39
C LYS A 206 5.36 11.34 21.95
N TYR A 207 5.43 10.67 20.79
CA TYR A 207 4.36 9.87 20.23
C TYR A 207 3.91 8.74 21.15
N LYS A 208 4.86 7.96 21.69
CA LYS A 208 4.60 6.84 22.58
C LYS A 208 3.92 7.27 23.86
N ARG A 209 4.41 8.34 24.50
CA ARG A 209 3.81 8.91 25.71
C ARG A 209 2.39 9.42 25.43
N LYS A 210 2.16 10.07 24.28
CA LYS A 210 0.81 10.48 23.87
C LYS A 210 -0.11 9.29 23.64
N LYS A 211 0.37 8.23 22.98
CA LYS A 211 -0.36 6.98 22.76
C LYS A 211 -0.80 6.35 24.08
N GLU A 212 0.10 6.27 25.06
CA GLU A 212 -0.20 5.73 26.39
C GLU A 212 -1.24 6.58 27.11
N TYR A 213 -1.12 7.90 27.07
CA TYR A 213 -2.09 8.83 27.64
C TYR A 213 -3.49 8.65 27.04
N MET A 214 -3.61 8.64 25.71
CA MET A 214 -4.89 8.45 25.03
C MET A 214 -5.48 7.05 25.28
N SER A 215 -4.63 6.02 25.31
CA SER A 215 -5.09 4.64 25.52
C SER A 215 -5.69 4.40 26.90
N LYS A 216 -5.31 5.17 27.92
CA LYS A 216 -5.88 5.06 29.28
C LYS A 216 -7.37 5.39 29.33
N LYS A 217 -7.83 6.25 28.41
CA LYS A 217 -9.22 6.70 28.32
C LYS A 217 -10.09 5.83 27.41
N MET A 218 -9.53 4.75 26.85
CA MET A 218 -10.19 3.91 25.84
C MET A 218 -10.34 2.46 26.29
N SER A 219 -11.49 1.86 26.00
CA SER A 219 -11.79 0.45 26.28
C SER A 219 -12.11 -0.32 24.99
N GLY A 220 -11.81 -1.61 24.97
CA GLY A 220 -12.22 -2.52 23.89
C GLY A 220 -11.75 -2.08 22.50
N LEU A 221 -12.70 -2.00 21.55
CA LEU A 221 -12.43 -1.74 20.13
C LEU A 221 -11.85 -0.35 19.87
N ASP A 222 -12.20 0.66 20.67
CA ASP A 222 -11.70 2.03 20.53
C ASP A 222 -10.19 2.11 20.73
N ARG A 223 -9.67 1.30 21.67
CA ARG A 223 -8.22 1.21 21.92
C ARG A 223 -7.47 0.63 20.72
N ILE A 224 -8.09 -0.30 19.99
CA ILE A 224 -7.51 -0.92 18.78
C ILE A 224 -7.53 0.07 17.61
N MET A 225 -8.60 0.86 17.49
CA MET A 225 -8.77 1.84 16.41
C MET A 225 -8.08 3.18 16.65
N ASN A 226 -7.50 3.39 17.84
CA ASN A 226 -6.81 4.62 18.21
C ASN A 226 -5.61 4.92 17.30
N GLU A 227 -4.82 3.92 16.92
CA GLU A 227 -3.65 4.09 16.05
C GLU A 227 -3.94 3.61 14.63
N ARG A 228 -3.67 4.48 13.64
CA ARG A 228 -3.79 4.16 12.22
C ARG A 228 -2.48 4.42 11.49
N HIS A 229 -2.23 3.64 10.44
CA HIS A 229 -1.20 3.95 9.45
C HIS A 229 -1.87 4.74 8.33
N LEU A 230 -1.50 6.01 8.17
CA LEU A 230 -2.10 6.93 7.21
C LEU A 230 -1.03 7.60 6.34
N PHE A 231 -1.42 8.02 5.14
CA PHE A 231 -0.53 8.61 4.16
C PHE A 231 -0.50 10.14 4.26
N HIS A 232 0.66 10.72 3.97
CA HIS A 232 0.83 12.17 3.84
C HIS A 232 1.78 12.46 2.66
N GLY A 233 1.23 12.97 1.56
CA GLY A 233 2.03 13.36 0.38
C GLY A 233 2.65 14.73 0.59
N THR A 234 3.92 14.88 0.19
CA THR A 234 4.64 16.14 0.35
C THR A 234 5.68 16.35 -0.75
N SER A 235 6.36 17.49 -0.74
CA SER A 235 7.45 17.80 -1.66
C SER A 235 8.82 17.44 -1.07
N GLN A 236 9.80 17.18 -1.94
CA GLN A 236 11.14 16.74 -1.53
C GLN A 236 11.82 17.71 -0.55
N ASP A 237 11.61 19.01 -0.72
CA ASP A 237 12.27 20.08 0.04
C ASP A 237 11.92 20.11 1.54
N VAL A 238 10.80 19.50 1.94
CA VAL A 238 10.35 19.48 3.34
C VAL A 238 10.48 18.12 4.02
N VAL A 239 10.95 17.08 3.31
CA VAL A 239 11.05 15.71 3.85
C VAL A 239 11.93 15.67 5.10
N ASP A 240 13.14 16.23 5.03
CA ASP A 240 14.07 16.23 6.18
C ASP A 240 13.54 17.10 7.33
N GLY A 241 12.86 18.21 7.00
CA GLY A 241 12.18 19.05 7.96
C GLY A 241 11.12 18.27 8.76
N ILE A 242 10.29 17.47 8.08
CA ILE A 242 9.30 16.61 8.73
C ILE A 242 9.97 15.50 9.54
N CYS A 243 11.06 14.91 9.06
CA CYS A 243 11.78 13.88 9.82
C CYS A 243 12.41 14.41 11.12
N LYS A 244 12.88 15.66 11.09
CA LYS A 244 13.50 16.33 12.24
C LYS A 244 12.48 16.91 13.21
N HIS A 245 11.46 17.60 12.70
CA HIS A 245 10.56 18.44 13.48
C HIS A 245 9.12 17.93 13.54
N ASN A 246 8.83 16.77 12.95
CA ASN A 246 7.49 16.19 12.81
C ASN A 246 6.57 16.97 11.86
N PHE A 247 5.34 16.49 11.70
CA PHE A 247 4.27 17.22 11.02
C PHE A 247 3.78 18.37 11.88
N ASP A 248 3.99 19.62 11.44
CA ASP A 248 3.57 20.81 12.19
C ASP A 248 2.16 21.28 11.78
N PRO A 249 1.13 21.13 12.64
CA PRO A 249 -0.23 21.56 12.34
C PRO A 249 -0.34 23.07 12.09
N ARG A 250 0.60 23.88 12.60
CA ARG A 250 0.61 25.35 12.46
C ARG A 250 1.05 25.81 11.09
N VAL A 251 1.72 24.95 10.32
CA VAL A 251 2.16 25.22 8.94
C VAL A 251 1.09 24.75 7.93
N CYS A 252 -0.10 24.36 8.41
CA CYS A 252 -1.26 24.09 7.56
C CYS A 252 -1.67 25.33 6.74
N GLY A 253 -2.29 25.13 5.57
CA GLY A 253 -2.80 26.23 4.74
C GLY A 253 -2.14 26.40 3.37
N LYS A 254 -1.08 25.64 3.05
CA LYS A 254 -0.63 25.48 1.64
C LYS A 254 -1.68 24.78 0.77
N HIS A 255 -2.60 24.05 1.40
CA HIS A 255 -3.72 23.33 0.79
C HIS A 255 -5.00 23.63 1.58
N ALA A 256 -6.17 23.47 0.93
CA ALA A 256 -7.47 23.80 1.53
C ALA A 256 -7.69 23.10 2.89
N THR A 257 -7.98 23.89 3.92
CA THR A 257 -8.18 23.42 5.30
C THR A 257 -9.65 23.08 5.58
N MET A 258 -10.31 22.31 4.71
CA MET A 258 -11.77 22.12 4.76
C MET A 258 -12.30 21.51 6.07
N PHE A 259 -11.49 20.68 6.75
CA PHE A 259 -11.88 19.92 7.94
C PHE A 259 -11.11 20.35 9.20
N GLY A 260 -10.47 21.52 9.15
CA GLY A 260 -9.74 22.11 10.27
C GLY A 260 -8.33 22.58 9.90
N GLN A 261 -7.78 23.44 10.75
CA GLN A 261 -6.44 24.01 10.64
C GLN A 261 -5.44 23.11 11.37
N GLY A 262 -5.11 21.97 10.74
CA GLY A 262 -4.15 21.01 11.28
C GLY A 262 -3.42 20.20 10.21
N SER A 263 -2.70 19.16 10.63
CA SER A 263 -1.98 18.24 9.76
C SER A 263 -2.93 17.20 9.16
N TYR A 264 -2.94 17.07 7.83
CA TYR A 264 -3.85 16.18 7.10
C TYR A 264 -3.20 14.84 6.78
N PHE A 265 -3.93 13.76 7.04
CA PHE A 265 -3.52 12.40 6.72
C PHE A 265 -4.64 11.65 6.01
N ALA A 266 -4.30 10.86 5.00
CA ALA A 266 -5.27 10.15 4.18
C ALA A 266 -5.21 8.63 4.38
N ARG A 267 -6.38 7.99 4.39
CA ARG A 267 -6.49 6.52 4.38
C ARG A 267 -5.98 5.89 3.10
N LYS A 268 -6.12 6.60 1.96
CA LYS A 268 -5.72 6.14 0.63
C LYS A 268 -4.45 6.87 0.17
N ALA A 269 -3.44 6.11 -0.26
CA ALA A 269 -2.23 6.67 -0.85
C ALA A 269 -2.52 7.49 -2.11
N SER A 270 -3.49 7.08 -2.92
CA SER A 270 -3.89 7.84 -4.12
C SER A 270 -4.40 9.25 -3.82
N TYR A 271 -5.03 9.47 -2.67
CA TYR A 271 -5.43 10.81 -2.25
C TYR A 271 -4.21 11.65 -1.88
N SER A 272 -3.29 11.09 -1.10
CA SER A 272 -2.02 11.73 -0.73
C SER A 272 -1.14 12.03 -1.94
N HIS A 273 -1.20 11.23 -2.99
CA HIS A 273 -0.43 11.45 -4.21
C HIS A 273 -0.71 12.82 -4.86
N ASN A 274 -1.94 13.34 -4.77
CA ASN A 274 -2.29 14.68 -5.27
C ASN A 274 -1.51 15.81 -4.59
N PHE A 275 -0.97 15.55 -3.40
CA PHE A 275 -0.16 16.50 -2.61
C PHE A 275 1.34 16.17 -2.66
N SER A 276 1.71 15.03 -3.23
CA SER A 276 3.09 14.64 -3.43
C SER A 276 3.64 15.31 -4.69
N LYS A 277 4.26 16.48 -4.54
CA LYS A 277 4.81 17.22 -5.69
C LYS A 277 5.98 16.46 -6.29
N ARG A 278 5.95 16.30 -7.62
CA ARG A 278 7.02 15.67 -8.39
C ARG A 278 8.29 16.51 -8.27
N SER A 279 9.39 15.89 -7.83
CA SER A 279 10.71 16.53 -7.80
C SER A 279 11.25 16.77 -9.22
N PRO A 280 12.30 17.61 -9.40
CA PRO A 280 12.94 17.80 -10.70
C PRO A 280 13.46 16.52 -11.36
N ARG A 281 13.79 15.49 -10.55
CA ARG A 281 14.21 14.17 -11.03
C ARG A 281 13.05 13.23 -11.34
N GLY A 282 11.81 13.71 -11.24
CA GLY A 282 10.62 12.93 -11.50
C GLY A 282 10.12 12.06 -10.33
N ILE A 283 10.74 12.18 -9.15
CA ILE A 283 10.46 11.36 -7.96
C ILE A 283 9.42 12.05 -7.08
N HIS A 284 8.45 11.27 -6.59
CA HIS A 284 7.46 11.65 -5.59
C HIS A 284 7.85 11.16 -4.19
N PHE A 285 7.44 11.91 -3.17
CA PHE A 285 7.70 11.63 -1.76
C PHE A 285 6.39 11.58 -0.96
N MET A 286 6.20 10.52 -0.20
CA MET A 286 5.02 10.33 0.64
C MET A 286 5.41 9.67 1.95
N PHE A 287 4.90 10.18 3.06
CA PHE A 287 5.03 9.51 4.34
C PHE A 287 3.92 8.48 4.53
N LEU A 288 4.26 7.33 5.10
CA LEU A 288 3.34 6.51 5.88
C LEU A 288 3.58 6.85 7.35
N ALA A 289 2.63 7.50 7.99
CA ALA A 289 2.71 7.94 9.37
C ALA A 289 1.94 7.01 10.30
N LYS A 290 2.40 6.88 11.55
CA LYS A 290 1.56 6.41 12.65
C LYS A 290 0.78 7.59 13.20
N VAL A 291 -0.55 7.46 13.29
CA VAL A 291 -1.43 8.56 13.68
C VAL A 291 -2.40 8.08 14.76
N LEU A 292 -2.44 8.81 15.87
CA LEU A 292 -3.38 8.62 16.98
C LEU A 292 -4.67 9.37 16.67
N THR A 293 -5.61 8.70 16.01
CA THR A 293 -6.88 9.29 15.58
C THR A 293 -7.89 9.41 16.72
N GLY A 294 -7.81 8.53 17.73
CA GLY A 294 -8.72 8.50 18.87
C GLY A 294 -10.19 8.62 18.50
N ARG A 295 -10.97 9.29 19.35
CA ARG A 295 -12.35 9.69 19.07
C ARG A 295 -12.33 10.84 18.09
N TYR A 296 -13.06 10.71 17.00
CA TYR A 296 -13.12 11.74 15.96
C TYR A 296 -14.53 12.26 15.75
N THR A 297 -14.62 13.45 15.15
CA THR A 297 -15.87 14.08 14.73
C THR A 297 -15.68 14.77 13.38
N VAL A 298 -16.77 15.13 12.71
CA VAL A 298 -16.69 15.83 11.42
C VAL A 298 -16.07 17.20 11.62
N GLY A 299 -15.03 17.49 10.83
CA GLY A 299 -14.32 18.77 10.88
C GLY A 299 -15.01 19.87 10.09
N ASN A 300 -14.62 21.11 10.38
CA ASN A 300 -14.93 22.27 9.55
C ASN A 300 -13.73 23.22 9.46
N HIS A 301 -13.75 24.10 8.46
CA HIS A 301 -12.57 24.90 8.11
C HIS A 301 -12.11 25.94 9.14
N THR A 302 -12.97 26.30 10.11
CA THR A 302 -12.63 27.29 11.15
C THR A 302 -12.03 26.65 12.40
N MET A 303 -12.13 25.32 12.53
CA MET A 303 -11.61 24.60 13.70
C MET A 303 -10.09 24.68 13.78
N ARG A 304 -9.58 25.18 14.91
CA ARG A 304 -8.15 25.17 15.28
C ARG A 304 -7.78 24.07 16.26
N ARG A 305 -8.79 23.41 16.80
CA ARG A 305 -8.71 22.23 17.66
C ARG A 305 -10.03 21.46 17.53
N PRO A 306 -10.06 20.16 17.87
CA PRO A 306 -11.32 19.42 17.89
C PRO A 306 -12.30 20.03 18.92
N PRO A 307 -13.62 19.91 18.69
CA PRO A 307 -14.61 20.44 19.61
C PRO A 307 -14.70 19.59 20.89
N PRO A 308 -15.36 20.11 21.95
CA PRO A 308 -15.71 19.33 23.13
C PRO A 308 -16.62 18.14 22.77
N VAL A 309 -16.49 17.03 23.50
CA VAL A 309 -17.37 15.86 23.36
C VAL A 309 -18.77 16.15 23.91
N GLU A 310 -18.83 16.90 25.02
CA GLU A 310 -20.08 17.36 25.62
C GLU A 310 -20.20 18.88 25.43
N PRO A 311 -21.06 19.33 24.50
CA PRO A 311 -21.26 20.77 24.26
C PRO A 311 -21.73 21.47 25.53
N GLY A 312 -21.10 22.61 25.88
CA GLY A 312 -21.48 23.44 27.02
C GLY A 312 -20.79 23.10 28.34
N SER A 313 -20.08 21.98 28.44
CA SER A 313 -19.26 21.65 29.61
C SER A 313 -17.83 22.15 29.44
N ILE A 314 -17.39 23.05 30.32
CA ILE A 314 -16.04 23.67 30.27
C ILE A 314 -14.95 22.63 30.55
N THR A 315 -15.25 21.62 31.36
CA THR A 315 -14.33 20.53 31.74
C THR A 315 -14.42 19.32 30.82
N SER A 316 -15.26 19.39 29.78
CA SER A 316 -15.42 18.30 28.83
C SER A 316 -14.10 17.98 28.12
N ASP A 317 -13.83 16.67 27.99
CA ASP A 317 -12.78 16.20 27.09
C ASP A 317 -13.08 16.66 25.65
N LEU A 318 -12.01 16.92 24.89
CA LEU A 318 -12.14 17.17 23.46
C LEU A 318 -12.20 15.85 22.69
N TYR A 319 -12.72 15.92 21.47
CA TYR A 319 -12.38 14.91 20.47
C TYR A 319 -10.86 14.94 20.21
N ASP A 320 -10.34 13.84 19.71
CA ASP A 320 -8.90 13.66 19.47
C ASP A 320 -8.50 14.10 18.06
N SER A 321 -9.42 14.00 17.08
CA SER A 321 -9.18 14.42 15.70
C SER A 321 -10.47 14.84 14.97
N CYS A 322 -10.31 15.45 13.80
CA CYS A 322 -11.41 15.77 12.90
C CYS A 322 -11.34 14.94 11.62
N VAL A 323 -12.48 14.63 11.01
CA VAL A 323 -12.59 13.82 9.78
C VAL A 323 -13.47 14.46 8.72
N ASP A 324 -13.36 13.98 7.49
CA ASP A 324 -14.21 14.37 6.35
C ASP A 324 -15.60 13.74 6.42
N ASN A 325 -15.70 12.49 6.88
CA ASN A 325 -16.94 11.76 7.02
C ASN A 325 -16.92 10.92 8.31
N TYR A 326 -18.01 10.95 9.07
CA TYR A 326 -18.09 10.24 10.34
C TYR A 326 -18.13 8.71 10.18
N PHE A 327 -18.89 8.21 9.20
CA PHE A 327 -19.12 6.77 9.01
C PHE A 327 -17.96 6.09 8.28
N GLU A 328 -17.39 6.75 7.27
CA GLU A 328 -16.27 6.23 6.51
C GLU A 328 -15.17 7.27 6.29
N PRO A 329 -14.38 7.60 7.34
CA PRO A 329 -13.37 8.65 7.25
C PRO A 329 -12.27 8.28 6.25
N GLN A 330 -12.05 9.15 5.25
CA GLN A 330 -10.91 9.05 4.34
C GLN A 330 -9.76 9.98 4.75
N ILE A 331 -10.08 11.04 5.47
CA ILE A 331 -9.13 12.08 5.88
C ILE A 331 -9.23 12.23 7.40
N PHE A 332 -8.07 12.33 8.04
CA PHE A 332 -7.94 12.67 9.45
C PHE A 332 -7.11 13.95 9.57
N VAL A 333 -7.61 14.90 10.35
CA VAL A 333 -6.94 16.16 10.67
C VAL A 333 -6.50 16.13 12.13
N ILE A 334 -5.20 16.29 12.32
CA ILE A 334 -4.52 16.20 13.62
C ILE A 334 -4.01 17.58 14.02
N PHE A 335 -4.30 17.99 15.25
CA PHE A 335 -4.04 19.34 15.73
C PHE A 335 -2.83 19.41 16.69
N ASN A 336 -2.35 18.27 17.18
CA ASN A 336 -1.14 18.18 18.00
C ASN A 336 -0.09 17.33 17.29
N ASP A 337 1.14 17.81 17.24
CA ASP A 337 2.26 17.13 16.58
C ASP A 337 2.60 15.77 17.23
N ASP A 338 2.43 15.65 18.56
CA ASP A 338 2.63 14.41 19.32
C ASP A 338 1.63 13.28 19.04
N GLN A 339 0.54 13.56 18.31
CA GLN A 339 -0.41 12.54 17.87
C GLN A 339 0.04 11.83 16.59
N SER A 340 1.19 12.19 16.02
CA SER A 340 1.70 11.58 14.80
C SER A 340 3.20 11.33 14.85
N TYR A 341 3.64 10.30 14.13
CA TYR A 341 5.05 9.97 13.93
C TYR A 341 5.30 9.66 12.45
N PRO A 342 6.25 10.34 11.77
CA PRO A 342 6.60 10.04 10.39
C PRO A 342 7.31 8.68 10.37
N TYR A 343 6.63 7.60 10.02
CA TYR A 343 7.15 6.25 10.26
C TYR A 343 8.03 5.76 9.10
N PHE A 344 7.55 5.90 7.87
CA PHE A 344 8.30 5.58 6.66
C PHE A 344 8.15 6.67 5.60
N ILE A 345 9.18 6.84 4.78
CA ILE A 345 9.17 7.62 3.53
C ILE A 345 9.10 6.63 2.37
N ILE A 346 8.12 6.80 1.50
CA ILE A 346 7.98 6.08 0.24
C ILE A 346 8.43 7.02 -0.88
N GLN A 347 9.51 6.65 -1.57
CA GLN A 347 9.96 7.30 -2.79
C GLN A 347 9.49 6.47 -3.98
N TYR A 348 8.80 7.11 -4.92
CA TYR A 348 8.22 6.43 -6.07
C TYR A 348 8.19 7.35 -7.28
N GLU A 349 8.10 6.77 -8.47
CA GLU A 349 8.05 7.53 -9.72
C GLU A 349 7.02 6.93 -10.67
N GLU A 350 6.59 7.73 -11.63
CA GLU A 350 5.74 7.27 -12.72
C GLU A 350 6.51 6.27 -13.58
N VAL A 351 5.86 5.17 -13.97
CA VAL A 351 6.44 4.20 -14.90
C VAL A 351 6.44 4.85 -16.28
N SER A 352 7.62 5.17 -16.81
CA SER A 352 7.78 5.72 -18.16
C SER A 352 7.16 4.76 -19.19
N SER A 353 6.18 5.28 -19.94
CA SER A 353 5.49 4.68 -21.09
C SER A 353 5.74 3.18 -21.29
N THR A 354 4.82 2.36 -20.77
CA THR A 354 4.50 1.03 -21.28
C THR A 354 4.67 0.98 -22.79
N VAL A 355 5.39 -0.04 -23.28
CA VAL A 355 5.54 -0.32 -24.71
C VAL A 355 4.17 -0.21 -25.37
N SER A 356 4.02 0.81 -26.22
CA SER A 356 2.87 0.93 -27.11
C SER A 356 3.08 -0.12 -28.18
N ILE A 357 2.57 -1.33 -27.94
CA ILE A 357 2.52 -2.38 -28.97
C ILE A 357 1.22 -2.23 -29.74
#